data_AF-A0A378VTG5-F1
#
_entry.id   AF-A0A378VTG5-F1
#
_cell.length_a   1.000
_cell.length_b   1.000
_cell.length_c   1.000
_cell.angle_alpha   90.00
_cell.angle_beta   90.00
_cell.angle_gamma   90.00
#
_symmetry.space_group_name_H-M   'P 1'
#
loop_
_entity.id
_entity.type
_entity.pdbx_description
1 polymer ?
#
loop_
_entity_poly.entity_id
_entity_poly.type
_entity_poly.pdbx_seq_one_letter_code
_entity_poly.pdbx_strand_id
1 'polypeptide(L)'
;MNTCTFGVDSGDVRAENIVLKPLSCEFDLVCGDERTAVVLPVPGRHNVHNAAAAAALALAAGLSLNDVAEGLQGFSNIKGRLNVKAGIKGATLIDDTYNANPDSMKAAVDVLARMPAPRIFVMGDMGELGEDEAAAMHAEVGAYARDQGIEAAYLSATTASKRRKNLARTVCGSPPKTR
;
A
#
# COMPACT_ATOMS: atom_id res chain seq x y z
N MET A 1 -25.40 -22.27 -11.65
CA MET A 1 -24.58 -21.52 -10.68
C MET A 1 -24.18 -20.23 -11.38
N ASN A 2 -24.60 -19.06 -10.89
CA ASN A 2 -24.09 -17.78 -11.40
C ASN A 2 -22.76 -17.50 -10.69
N THR A 3 -21.65 -17.85 -11.33
CA THR A 3 -20.33 -17.41 -10.90
C THR A 3 -20.12 -15.99 -11.41
N CYS A 4 -19.70 -15.07 -10.53
CA CYS A 4 -19.26 -13.72 -10.88
C CYS A 4 -17.79 -13.61 -10.50
N THR A 5 -16.96 -13.22 -11.48
CA THR A 5 -15.52 -13.04 -11.33
C THR A 5 -15.18 -11.56 -11.15
N PHE A 6 -14.10 -11.28 -10.42
CA PHE A 6 -13.62 -9.92 -10.21
C PHE A 6 -12.11 -9.81 -10.46
N GLY A 7 -11.65 -8.61 -10.79
CA GLY A 7 -10.22 -8.37 -10.93
C GLY A 7 -9.86 -6.96 -11.38
N VAL A 8 -8.59 -6.81 -11.71
CA VAL A 8 -8.06 -5.62 -12.37
C VAL A 8 -7.73 -6.01 -13.81
N ASP A 9 -8.15 -5.20 -14.76
CA ASP A 9 -7.98 -5.41 -16.21
C ASP A 9 -8.73 -6.65 -16.79
N SER A 10 -9.37 -7.48 -15.95
CA SER A 10 -10.14 -8.66 -16.36
C SER A 10 -11.19 -9.07 -15.31
N GLY A 11 -12.18 -9.87 -15.72
CA GLY A 11 -13.30 -10.31 -14.87
C GLY A 11 -14.64 -9.65 -15.24
N ASP A 12 -15.73 -10.19 -14.69
CA ASP A 12 -17.09 -9.67 -14.90
C ASP A 12 -17.24 -8.28 -14.28
N VAL A 13 -16.70 -8.11 -13.07
CA VAL A 13 -16.56 -6.81 -12.38
C VAL A 13 -15.09 -6.45 -12.28
N ARG A 14 -14.70 -5.35 -12.92
CA ARG A 14 -13.27 -5.01 -13.03
C ARG A 14 -13.01 -3.52 -12.91
N ALA A 15 -11.78 -3.19 -12.55
CA ALA A 15 -11.26 -1.84 -12.62
C ALA A 15 -10.41 -1.65 -13.89
N GLU A 16 -10.64 -0.54 -14.58
CA GLU A 16 -9.88 -0.09 -15.75
C GLU A 16 -9.37 1.35 -15.55
N ASN A 17 -8.48 1.82 -16.43
CA ASN A 17 -7.96 3.21 -16.43
C ASN A 17 -7.39 3.65 -15.07
N ILE A 18 -6.67 2.75 -14.40
CA ILE A 18 -6.21 2.98 -13.03
C ILE A 18 -5.13 4.05 -12.98
N VAL A 19 -5.39 5.10 -12.23
CA VAL A 19 -4.44 6.15 -11.85
C VAL A 19 -4.18 6.04 -10.35
N LEU A 20 -2.99 5.57 -10.00
CA LEU A 20 -2.57 5.48 -8.62
C LEU A 20 -2.02 6.83 -8.16
N LYS A 21 -2.67 7.48 -7.19
CA LYS A 21 -2.17 8.68 -6.50
C LYS A 21 -1.45 8.30 -5.20
N PRO A 22 -0.74 9.23 -4.55
CA PRO A 22 -0.06 8.92 -3.28
C PRO A 22 -1.00 8.47 -2.17
N LEU A 23 -2.21 9.03 -2.09
CA LEU A 23 -3.17 8.79 -1.01
C LEU A 23 -4.53 8.28 -1.47
N SER A 24 -4.69 8.04 -2.76
CA SER A 24 -5.94 7.56 -3.36
C SER A 24 -5.66 6.78 -4.64
N CYS A 25 -6.67 6.10 -5.15
CA CYS A 25 -6.67 5.55 -6.49
C CYS A 25 -7.89 6.07 -7.23
N GLU A 26 -7.72 6.35 -8.51
CA GLU A 26 -8.81 6.70 -9.41
C GLU A 26 -8.90 5.62 -10.48
N PHE A 27 -10.09 5.16 -10.80
CA PHE A 27 -10.31 4.13 -11.80
C PHE A 27 -11.76 4.12 -12.26
N ASP A 28 -11.99 3.47 -13.39
CA ASP A 28 -13.33 3.16 -13.86
C ASP A 28 -13.73 1.77 -13.36
N LEU A 29 -14.81 1.70 -12.58
CA LEU A 29 -15.43 0.44 -12.21
C LEU A 29 -16.37 0.01 -13.35
N VAL A 30 -16.18 -1.20 -13.86
CA VAL A 30 -16.87 -1.72 -15.05
C VAL A 30 -17.56 -3.03 -14.71
N CYS A 31 -18.83 -3.15 -15.12
CA CYS A 31 -19.61 -4.39 -15.05
C CYS A 31 -20.48 -4.52 -16.31
N GLY A 32 -20.22 -5.52 -17.14
CA GLY A 32 -20.84 -5.60 -18.47
C GLY A 32 -20.52 -4.36 -19.32
N ASP A 33 -21.56 -3.70 -19.84
CA ASP A 33 -21.48 -2.45 -20.61
C ASP A 33 -21.55 -1.18 -19.74
N GLU A 34 -21.81 -1.33 -18.44
CA GLU A 34 -21.90 -0.21 -17.51
C GLU A 34 -20.52 0.17 -16.96
N ARG A 35 -20.32 1.48 -16.76
CA ARG A 35 -19.11 2.07 -16.22
C ARG A 35 -19.44 3.23 -15.30
N THR A 36 -18.69 3.36 -14.21
CA THR A 36 -18.73 4.54 -13.35
C THR A 36 -17.34 4.89 -12.82
N ALA A 37 -17.07 6.17 -12.61
CA ALA A 37 -15.79 6.65 -12.09
C ALA A 37 -15.75 6.50 -10.57
N VAL A 38 -14.65 5.94 -10.05
CA VAL A 38 -14.43 5.77 -8.62
C VAL A 38 -13.17 6.50 -8.19
N VAL A 39 -13.29 7.30 -7.14
CA VAL A 39 -12.16 7.85 -6.39
C VAL A 39 -12.10 7.10 -5.06
N LEU A 40 -11.21 6.12 -4.97
CA LEU A 40 -11.02 5.33 -3.76
C LEU A 40 -10.02 6.05 -2.86
N PRO A 41 -10.39 6.50 -1.65
CA PRO A 41 -9.53 7.28 -0.75
C PRO A 41 -8.50 6.42 0.01
N VAL A 42 -7.96 5.40 -0.67
CA VAL A 42 -6.80 4.63 -0.24
C VAL A 42 -5.89 4.36 -1.45
N PRO A 43 -4.57 4.42 -1.29
CA PRO A 43 -3.65 4.18 -2.39
C PRO A 43 -3.37 2.69 -2.59
N GLY A 44 -2.70 2.38 -3.70
CA GLY A 44 -2.18 1.05 -4.01
C GLY A 44 -3.13 0.21 -4.88
N ARG A 45 -2.54 -0.49 -5.86
CA ARG A 45 -3.28 -1.35 -6.81
C ARG A 45 -4.00 -2.51 -6.14
N HIS A 46 -3.50 -3.00 -5.01
CA HIS A 46 -4.17 -4.04 -4.23
C HIS A 46 -5.52 -3.58 -3.67
N ASN A 47 -5.66 -2.30 -3.30
CA ASN A 47 -6.93 -1.75 -2.85
C ASN A 47 -7.93 -1.60 -3.99
N VAL A 48 -7.46 -1.38 -5.22
CA VAL A 48 -8.31 -1.43 -6.42
C VAL A 48 -8.84 -2.85 -6.65
N HIS A 49 -8.01 -3.89 -6.46
CA HIS A 49 -8.45 -5.29 -6.47
C HIS A 49 -9.51 -5.57 -5.39
N ASN A 50 -9.27 -5.11 -4.16
CA ASN A 50 -10.24 -5.26 -3.07
C ASN A 50 -11.56 -4.53 -3.37
N ALA A 51 -11.49 -3.35 -3.99
CA ALA A 51 -12.66 -2.60 -4.41
C ALA A 51 -13.47 -3.34 -5.49
N ALA A 52 -12.81 -3.96 -6.48
CA ALA A 52 -13.48 -4.80 -7.47
C ALA A 52 -14.16 -6.02 -6.83
N ALA A 53 -13.52 -6.66 -5.84
CA ALA A 53 -14.11 -7.75 -5.08
C ALA A 53 -15.36 -7.30 -4.30
N ALA A 54 -15.26 -6.18 -3.58
CA ALA A 54 -16.38 -5.60 -2.84
C ALA A 54 -17.54 -5.20 -3.77
N ALA A 55 -17.22 -4.62 -4.92
CA ALA A 55 -18.19 -4.28 -5.94
C ALA A 55 -18.95 -5.51 -6.46
N ALA A 56 -18.24 -6.61 -6.76
CA ALA A 56 -18.88 -7.85 -7.19
C ALA A 56 -19.88 -8.40 -6.17
N LEU A 57 -19.54 -8.33 -4.87
CA LEU A 57 -20.44 -8.73 -3.80
C LEU A 57 -21.65 -7.80 -3.65
N ALA A 58 -21.44 -6.49 -3.74
CA ALA A 58 -22.51 -5.51 -3.61
C ALA A 58 -23.50 -5.54 -4.79
N LEU A 59 -22.99 -5.70 -6.02
CA LEU A 59 -23.82 -5.90 -7.21
C LEU A 59 -24.63 -7.20 -7.11
N ALA A 60 -24.02 -8.29 -6.63
CA ALA A 60 -24.73 -9.54 -6.37
C ALA A 60 -25.81 -9.41 -5.28
N ALA A 61 -25.66 -8.44 -4.37
CA ALA A 61 -26.68 -8.09 -3.37
C ALA A 61 -27.76 -7.13 -3.89
N GLY A 62 -27.69 -6.70 -5.16
CA GLY A 62 -28.72 -5.89 -5.83
C GLY A 62 -28.50 -4.38 -5.78
N LEU A 63 -27.32 -3.90 -5.38
CA LEU A 63 -26.97 -2.49 -5.47
C LEU A 63 -26.68 -2.09 -6.92
N SER A 64 -26.91 -0.83 -7.27
CA SER A 64 -26.49 -0.30 -8.58
C SER A 64 -24.99 -0.01 -8.60
N LEU A 65 -24.40 0.07 -9.79
CA LEU A 65 -22.98 0.43 -9.94
C LEU A 65 -22.67 1.81 -9.32
N ASN A 66 -23.64 2.74 -9.37
CA ASN A 66 -23.51 4.06 -8.75
C ASN A 66 -23.53 4.01 -7.23
N ASP A 67 -24.42 3.21 -6.62
CA ASP A 67 -24.44 3.02 -5.15
C ASP A 67 -23.12 2.43 -4.65
N VAL A 68 -22.57 1.48 -5.42
CA VAL A 68 -21.26 0.87 -5.13
C VAL A 68 -20.15 1.92 -5.20
N ALA A 69 -20.13 2.74 -6.26
CA ALA A 69 -19.14 3.80 -6.40
C ALA A 69 -19.22 4.82 -5.26
N GLU A 70 -20.41 5.24 -4.86
CA GLU A 70 -20.62 6.14 -3.72
C GLU A 70 -20.11 5.51 -2.42
N GLY A 71 -20.43 4.23 -2.16
CA GLY A 71 -19.95 3.50 -0.99
C GLY A 71 -18.43 3.36 -0.95
N LEU A 72 -17.79 3.10 -2.09
CA LEU A 72 -16.33 3.03 -2.21
C LEU A 72 -15.67 4.40 -1.99
N GLN A 73 -16.28 5.49 -2.49
CA GLN A 73 -15.79 6.85 -2.27
C GLN A 73 -15.92 7.28 -0.80
N GLY A 74 -16.97 6.83 -0.10
CA GLY A 74 -17.18 7.06 1.32
C GLY A 74 -16.31 6.21 2.25
N PHE A 75 -15.51 5.28 1.71
CA PHE A 75 -14.64 4.42 2.51
C PHE A 75 -13.61 5.26 3.29
N SER A 76 -13.47 5.01 4.58
CA SER A 76 -12.37 5.58 5.36
C SER A 76 -11.56 4.45 5.97
N ASN A 77 -10.25 4.52 5.85
CA ASN A 77 -9.37 3.48 6.37
C ASN A 77 -9.53 3.31 7.90
N ILE A 78 -9.27 2.10 8.38
CA ILE A 78 -9.21 1.84 9.82
C ILE A 78 -8.01 2.61 10.40
N LYS A 79 -8.13 3.10 11.65
CA LYS A 79 -7.00 3.74 12.35
C LYS A 79 -5.74 2.87 12.24
N GLY A 80 -4.64 3.46 11.75
CA GLY A 80 -3.33 2.82 11.60
C GLY A 80 -3.02 2.31 10.20
N ARG A 81 -3.86 2.56 9.19
CA ARG A 81 -3.54 2.30 7.79
C ARG A 81 -3.41 3.60 6.99
N LEU A 82 -2.20 3.91 6.55
CA LEU A 82 -1.83 5.09 5.74
C LEU A 82 -2.42 6.43 6.22
N ASN A 83 -2.48 6.64 7.54
CA ASN A 83 -2.96 7.88 8.12
C ASN A 83 -1.91 8.99 7.97
N VAL A 84 -2.22 9.99 7.17
CA VAL A 84 -1.35 11.16 7.02
C VAL A 84 -1.53 12.11 8.20
N LYS A 85 -0.43 12.39 8.90
CA LYS A 85 -0.37 13.29 10.05
C LYS A 85 0.68 14.37 9.80
N ALA A 86 0.43 15.55 10.33
CA ALA A 86 1.44 16.59 10.40
C ALA A 86 2.55 16.14 11.37
N GLY A 87 3.79 16.14 10.89
CA GLY A 87 4.99 15.91 11.67
C GLY A 87 5.60 17.21 12.19
N ILE A 88 6.67 17.06 12.98
CA ILE A 88 7.44 18.22 13.45
C ILE A 88 8.12 18.95 12.30
N LYS A 89 8.28 20.26 12.42
CA LYS A 89 8.99 21.10 11.44
C LYS A 89 8.44 20.98 9.99
N GLY A 90 7.13 20.77 9.85
CA GLY A 90 6.47 20.65 8.54
C GLY A 90 6.67 19.30 7.85
N ALA A 91 7.22 18.30 8.55
CA ALA A 91 7.29 16.94 8.02
C ALA A 91 5.88 16.34 7.83
N THR A 92 5.77 15.34 6.99
CA THR A 92 4.57 14.51 6.83
C THR A 92 4.86 13.13 7.41
N LEU A 93 4.01 12.65 8.31
CA LEU A 93 4.08 11.30 8.87
C LEU A 93 2.97 10.46 8.24
N ILE A 94 3.34 9.33 7.64
CA ILE A 94 2.38 8.33 7.16
C ILE A 94 2.36 7.20 8.19
N ASP A 95 1.27 7.10 8.93
CA ASP A 95 1.05 6.09 9.96
C ASP A 95 0.35 4.87 9.34
N ASP A 96 1.14 3.85 9.01
CA ASP A 96 0.72 2.55 8.45
C ASP A 96 1.06 1.38 9.38
N THR A 97 0.95 1.57 10.70
CA THR A 97 1.43 0.61 11.71
C THR A 97 0.46 -0.52 12.02
N TYR A 98 -0.64 -0.70 11.27
CA TYR A 98 -1.65 -1.71 11.58
C TYR A 98 -1.21 -3.14 11.23
N ASN A 99 -0.60 -3.34 10.05
CA ASN A 99 -0.18 -4.66 9.59
C ASN A 99 1.21 -4.61 8.96
N ALA A 100 1.99 -5.66 9.20
CA ALA A 100 3.38 -5.77 8.82
C ALA A 100 3.60 -7.12 8.13
N ASN A 101 3.32 -7.16 6.82
CA ASN A 101 3.72 -8.27 5.96
C ASN A 101 4.50 -7.73 4.73
N PRO A 102 5.23 -8.58 4.01
CA PRO A 102 6.13 -8.13 2.93
C PRO A 102 5.41 -7.33 1.84
N ASP A 103 4.22 -7.77 1.42
CA ASP A 103 3.46 -7.11 0.36
C ASP A 103 2.90 -5.77 0.81
N SER A 104 2.38 -5.68 2.05
CA SER A 104 1.89 -4.43 2.62
C SER A 104 3.01 -3.43 2.80
N MET A 105 4.19 -3.88 3.24
CA MET A 105 5.36 -3.01 3.38
C MET A 105 5.88 -2.48 2.03
N LYS A 106 5.96 -3.33 0.99
CA LYS A 106 6.35 -2.88 -0.36
C LYS A 106 5.35 -1.84 -0.90
N ALA A 107 4.05 -2.05 -0.69
CA ALA A 107 3.04 -1.07 -1.07
C ALA A 107 3.19 0.25 -0.30
N ALA A 108 3.53 0.21 1.00
CA ALA A 108 3.81 1.42 1.78
C ALA A 108 5.06 2.15 1.27
N VAL A 109 6.09 1.42 0.83
CA VAL A 109 7.26 1.99 0.16
C VAL A 109 6.87 2.68 -1.15
N ASP A 110 6.02 2.06 -1.98
CA ASP A 110 5.58 2.65 -3.24
C ASP A 110 4.82 3.97 -3.03
N VAL A 111 4.01 4.03 -1.97
CA VAL A 111 3.34 5.27 -1.55
C VAL A 111 4.37 6.32 -1.14
N LEU A 112 5.30 5.95 -0.26
CA LEU A 112 6.33 6.85 0.25
C LEU A 112 7.24 7.37 -0.88
N ALA A 113 7.58 6.54 -1.86
CA ALA A 113 8.44 6.89 -2.99
C ALA A 113 7.85 8.03 -3.85
N ARG A 114 6.53 8.20 -3.86
CA ARG A 114 5.81 9.25 -4.59
C ARG A 114 5.70 10.57 -3.81
N MET A 115 6.16 10.60 -2.57
CA MET A 115 6.15 11.81 -1.74
C MET A 115 7.41 12.66 -1.99
N PRO A 116 7.39 13.97 -1.65
CA PRO A 116 8.58 14.81 -1.74
C PRO A 116 9.72 14.28 -0.87
N ALA A 117 10.94 14.32 -1.40
CA ALA A 117 12.15 14.03 -0.65
C ALA A 117 12.47 15.12 0.41
N PRO A 118 13.18 14.78 1.50
CA PRO A 118 13.70 13.46 1.85
C PRO A 118 12.63 12.54 2.46
N ARG A 119 12.73 11.24 2.19
CA ARG A 119 11.82 10.20 2.68
C ARG A 119 12.56 9.25 3.62
N ILE A 120 11.87 8.89 4.71
CA ILE A 120 12.38 7.97 5.70
C ILE A 120 11.34 6.87 5.89
N PHE A 121 11.75 5.63 5.69
CA PHE A 121 10.93 4.45 5.97
C PHE A 121 11.28 3.89 7.34
N VAL A 122 10.29 3.68 8.20
CA VAL A 122 10.47 3.09 9.54
C VAL A 122 9.56 1.88 9.64
N MET A 123 10.13 0.71 9.87
CA MET A 123 9.40 -0.55 9.96
C MET A 123 9.67 -1.26 11.29
N GLY A 124 8.69 -2.03 11.77
CA GLY A 124 8.84 -2.95 12.90
C GLY A 124 9.05 -4.39 12.43
N ASP A 125 9.05 -5.33 13.38
CA ASP A 125 9.06 -6.76 13.08
C ASP A 125 7.78 -7.17 12.34
N MET A 126 7.92 -8.05 11.33
CA MET A 126 6.78 -8.69 10.67
C MET A 126 6.37 -9.90 11.53
N GLY A 127 5.22 -9.80 12.19
CA GLY A 127 4.86 -10.66 13.34
C GLY A 127 4.47 -12.10 13.01
N GLU A 128 4.21 -12.44 11.75
CA GLU A 128 3.70 -13.77 11.35
C GLU A 128 4.71 -14.62 10.57
N LEU A 129 5.97 -14.20 10.50
CA LEU A 129 7.00 -14.95 9.77
C LEU A 129 7.72 -15.94 10.68
N GLY A 130 8.03 -17.13 10.14
CA GLY A 130 8.92 -18.08 10.82
C GLY A 130 10.31 -17.46 11.06
N GLU A 131 10.98 -17.85 12.15
CA GLU A 131 12.25 -17.24 12.58
C GLU A 131 13.33 -17.23 11.49
N ASP A 132 13.35 -18.25 10.63
CA ASP A 132 14.31 -18.38 9.52
C ASP A 132 13.97 -17.49 8.30
N GLU A 133 12.69 -17.16 8.09
CA GLU A 133 12.21 -16.40 6.92
C GLU A 133 12.13 -14.90 7.20
N ALA A 134 11.91 -14.52 8.46
CA ALA A 134 11.75 -13.12 8.87
C ALA A 134 12.93 -12.26 8.41
N ALA A 135 14.16 -12.69 8.68
CA ALA A 135 15.36 -11.93 8.33
C ALA A 135 15.51 -11.71 6.81
N ALA A 136 15.21 -12.73 6.00
CA ALA A 136 15.28 -12.64 4.55
C ALA A 136 14.24 -11.66 4.01
N MET A 137 13.01 -11.71 4.52
CA MET A 137 11.93 -10.82 4.10
C MET A 137 12.15 -9.38 4.55
N HIS A 138 12.67 -9.14 5.75
CA HIS A 138 13.08 -7.79 6.18
C HIS A 138 14.17 -7.21 5.28
N ALA A 139 15.16 -8.03 4.91
CA ALA A 139 16.22 -7.63 3.99
C ALA A 139 15.68 -7.33 2.59
N GLU A 140 14.73 -8.13 2.10
CA GLU A 140 14.05 -7.93 0.82
C GLU A 140 13.29 -6.61 0.78
N VAL A 141 12.46 -6.31 1.80
CA VAL A 141 11.74 -5.04 1.91
C VAL A 141 12.71 -3.85 2.00
N GLY A 142 13.78 -3.98 2.77
CA GLY A 142 14.81 -2.95 2.88
C GLY A 142 15.55 -2.70 1.54
N ALA A 143 15.84 -3.76 0.78
CA ALA A 143 16.39 -3.66 -0.56
C ALA A 143 15.42 -2.96 -1.52
N TYR A 144 14.13 -3.34 -1.48
CA TYR A 144 13.08 -2.72 -2.28
C TYR A 144 12.97 -1.22 -2.00
N ALA A 145 12.99 -0.80 -0.72
CA ALA A 145 12.98 0.62 -0.34
C ALA A 145 14.15 1.40 -0.92
N ARG A 146 15.37 0.84 -0.90
CA ARG A 146 16.53 1.45 -1.53
C ARG A 146 16.32 1.59 -3.04
N ASP A 147 15.83 0.55 -3.69
CA ASP A 147 15.67 0.51 -5.15
C ASP A 147 14.58 1.50 -5.62
N GLN A 148 13.59 1.80 -4.78
CA GLN A 148 12.61 2.89 -4.97
C GLN A 148 13.15 4.29 -4.64
N GLY A 149 14.43 4.42 -4.29
CA GLY A 149 15.09 5.70 -4.04
C GLY A 149 14.78 6.33 -2.68
N ILE A 150 14.35 5.54 -1.69
CA ILE A 150 14.15 6.02 -0.32
C ILE A 150 15.52 6.29 0.34
N GLU A 151 15.69 7.47 0.94
CA GLU A 151 16.97 7.97 1.43
C GLU A 151 17.46 7.26 2.70
N ALA A 152 16.52 6.81 3.55
CA ALA A 152 16.84 6.06 4.76
C ALA A 152 15.73 5.07 5.12
N ALA A 153 16.12 3.87 5.55
CA ALA A 153 15.23 2.88 6.15
C ALA A 153 15.72 2.49 7.55
N TYR A 154 14.80 2.36 8.50
CA TYR A 154 15.08 1.97 9.88
C TYR A 154 14.19 0.79 10.29
N LEU A 155 14.79 -0.23 10.90
CA LEU A 155 14.08 -1.36 11.49
C LEU A 155 14.12 -1.25 13.01
N SER A 156 12.95 -1.24 13.64
CA SER A 156 12.77 -1.32 15.09
C SER A 156 12.35 -2.74 15.48
N ALA A 157 13.32 -3.65 15.60
CA ALA A 157 13.07 -5.03 15.99
C ALA A 157 13.13 -5.20 17.52
N THR A 158 12.16 -5.94 18.08
CA THR A 158 12.17 -6.42 19.48
C THR A 158 12.64 -7.88 19.55
N THR A 159 12.44 -8.65 18.47
CA THR A 159 12.74 -10.09 18.39
C THR A 159 14.16 -10.39 17.89
N ALA A 160 14.95 -9.36 17.56
CA ALA A 160 16.40 -9.48 17.44
C ALA A 160 17.01 -9.72 18.84
N SER A 161 16.92 -10.96 19.30
CA SER A 161 17.59 -11.43 20.51
C SER A 161 19.07 -10.98 20.48
N LYS A 162 19.44 -10.16 21.47
CA LYS A 162 20.81 -9.89 21.92
C LYS A 162 21.85 -9.29 20.94
N ARG A 163 21.50 -8.72 19.78
CA ARG A 163 22.49 -7.94 19.00
C ARG A 163 22.06 -6.51 18.70
N ARG A 164 22.53 -5.63 19.60
CA ARG A 164 22.66 -4.16 19.49
C ARG A 164 21.36 -3.38 19.26
N LYS A 165 20.99 -2.59 20.27
CA LYS A 165 20.30 -1.30 20.14
C LYS A 165 21.12 -0.37 19.22
N ASN A 166 21.08 -0.59 17.93
CA ASN A 166 21.53 0.36 16.94
C ASN A 166 20.40 0.50 15.94
N LEU A 167 19.83 1.71 15.88
CA LEU A 167 19.13 2.22 14.72
C LEU A 167 20.09 2.03 13.52
N ALA A 168 19.97 0.90 12.83
CA ALA A 168 20.85 0.58 11.72
C ALA A 168 20.48 1.52 10.58
N ARG A 169 21.25 2.61 10.45
CA ARG A 169 21.15 3.51 9.31
C ARG A 169 21.75 2.77 8.12
N THR A 170 20.92 2.07 7.34
CA THR A 170 21.32 1.68 5.99
C THR A 170 21.31 2.97 5.18
N VAL A 171 22.46 3.67 5.15
CA VAL A 171 22.65 4.83 4.29
C VAL A 171 22.61 4.29 2.87
N CYS A 172 21.55 4.59 2.12
CA CYS A 172 21.58 4.44 0.68
C CYS A 172 22.73 5.31 0.16
N GLY A 173 23.85 4.66 -0.21
CA GLY A 173 25.00 5.34 -0.79
C GLY A 173 24.59 6.04 -2.07
N SER A 174 25.10 7.26 -2.28
CA SER A 174 24.88 8.06 -3.48
C SER A 174 25.13 7.23 -4.76
N PRO A 175 24.39 7.44 -5.86
CA PRO A 175 24.70 6.78 -7.13
C PRO A 175 26.14 7.13 -7.56
N PRO A 176 26.85 6.22 -8.24
CA PRO A 176 28.20 6.49 -8.72
C PRO A 176 28.15 7.73 -9.61
N LYS A 177 28.97 8.74 -9.30
CA LYS A 177 29.21 9.86 -10.19
C LYS A 177 29.77 9.29 -11.49
N THR A 178 28.99 9.33 -12.55
CA THR A 178 29.47 9.11 -13.91
C THR A 178 30.56 10.13 -14.18
N ARG A 179 31.74 9.63 -14.54
CA ARG A 179 32.90 10.40 -14.95
C ARG A 179 32.86 10.60 -16.46
#